data_AF-A0AA40V944-F1
#
_entry.id   AF-A0AA40V944-F1
#
_cell.length_a   1.000
_cell.length_b   1.000
_cell.length_c   1.000
_cell.angle_alpha   90.00
_cell.angle_beta   90.00
_cell.angle_gamma   90.00
#
_symmetry.space_group_name_H-M   'P 1'
#
loop_
_entity.id
_entity.type
_entity.pdbx_description
1 polymer ?
#
loop_
_entity_poly.entity_id
_entity_poly.type
_entity_poly.pdbx_seq_one_letter_code
_entity_poly.pdbx_strand_id
1 'polypeptide(L)'
;MVLRSLSDFKKFLRKPGATLQIVQNTFVDRQGEAARAAYRRKGLYEPRTLRAMSKKAAIFDVKGHDTTVWLYWDRGTRHWRFSGDTVTVPLHAALGPPDTVVYRCSLPSLSEQGRQRRSTAKQPDDEARLPGL
;
A
#
# COMPACT_ATOMS: atom_id res chain seq x y z
N MET A 1 -0.17 -2.97 -15.56
CA MET A 1 -1.22 -3.79 -14.90
C MET A 1 -2.55 -3.09 -15.09
N VAL A 2 -3.65 -3.80 -15.32
CA VAL A 2 -4.98 -3.19 -15.48
C VAL A 2 -5.93 -3.82 -14.46
N LEU A 3 -6.46 -3.00 -13.56
CA LEU A 3 -7.46 -3.39 -12.57
C LEU A 3 -8.85 -3.13 -13.16
N ARG A 4 -9.70 -4.16 -13.21
CA ARG A 4 -11.09 -4.04 -13.70
C ARG A 4 -12.12 -4.49 -12.67
N SER A 5 -11.68 -5.13 -11.59
CA SER A 5 -12.56 -5.73 -10.59
C SER A 5 -11.88 -5.85 -9.23
N LEU A 6 -12.68 -6.12 -8.20
CA LEU A 6 -12.19 -6.47 -6.87
C LEU A 6 -11.32 -7.73 -6.90
N SER A 7 -11.65 -8.70 -7.75
CA SER A 7 -10.86 -9.93 -7.91
C SER A 7 -9.47 -9.63 -8.46
N ASP A 8 -9.35 -8.76 -9.45
CA ASP A 8 -8.05 -8.32 -10.00
C ASP A 8 -7.24 -7.55 -8.95
N PHE A 9 -7.92 -6.69 -8.18
CA PHE A 9 -7.29 -5.96 -7.09
C PHE A 9 -6.75 -6.90 -6.01
N LYS A 10 -7.53 -7.90 -5.58
CA LYS A 10 -7.06 -8.91 -4.61
C LYS A 10 -5.91 -9.76 -5.17
N LYS A 11 -5.92 -10.08 -6.46
CA LYS A 11 -4.79 -10.76 -7.12
C LYS A 11 -3.55 -9.87 -7.13
N PHE A 12 -3.71 -8.58 -7.41
CA PHE A 12 -2.63 -7.59 -7.34
C PHE A 12 -2.03 -7.49 -5.94
N LEU A 13 -2.85 -7.35 -4.89
CA LEU A 13 -2.37 -7.22 -3.52
C LEU A 13 -1.50 -8.41 -3.06
N ARG A 14 -1.72 -9.60 -3.62
CA ARG A 14 -0.90 -10.80 -3.32
C ARG A 14 0.44 -10.83 -4.04
N LYS A 15 0.70 -9.92 -4.98
CA LYS A 15 1.97 -9.90 -5.71
C LYS A 15 3.09 -9.39 -4.79
N PRO A 16 4.27 -10.04 -4.77
CA PRO A 16 5.41 -9.56 -4.00
C PRO A 16 5.77 -8.11 -4.37
N GLY A 17 5.92 -7.27 -3.36
CA GLY A 17 6.25 -5.85 -3.53
C GLY A 17 5.08 -4.97 -4.00
N ALA A 18 3.86 -5.48 -4.13
CA ALA A 18 2.70 -4.64 -4.43
C ALA A 18 2.55 -3.53 -3.39
N THR A 19 2.44 -2.29 -3.88
CA THR A 19 2.19 -1.13 -3.02
C THR A 19 0.91 -0.41 -3.38
N LEU A 20 0.28 0.14 -2.36
CA LEU A 20 -0.93 0.94 -2.46
C LEU A 20 -0.64 2.34 -1.91
N GLN A 21 -0.89 3.39 -2.69
CA GLN A 21 -0.67 4.77 -2.26
C GLN A 21 -1.94 5.59 -2.47
N ILE A 22 -2.34 6.38 -1.48
CA ILE A 22 -3.42 7.35 -1.68
C ILE A 22 -2.88 8.46 -2.57
N VAL A 23 -3.57 8.76 -3.67
CA VAL A 23 -3.27 9.91 -4.53
C VAL A 23 -4.30 11.03 -4.40
N GLN A 24 -5.49 10.70 -3.90
CA GLN A 24 -6.52 11.68 -3.58
C GLN A 24 -7.39 11.19 -2.43
N ASN A 25 -7.79 12.11 -1.55
CA ASN A 25 -8.76 11.82 -0.49
C ASN A 25 -9.65 13.04 -0.31
N THR A 26 -10.85 13.00 -0.89
CA THR A 26 -11.76 14.16 -0.93
C THR A 26 -12.20 14.60 0.46
N PHE A 27 -12.28 13.67 1.42
CA PHE A 27 -12.61 14.00 2.82
C PHE A 27 -11.54 14.89 3.42
N VAL A 28 -10.27 14.63 3.12
CA VAL A 28 -9.12 15.40 3.62
C VAL A 28 -8.98 16.70 2.82
N ASP A 29 -9.22 16.63 1.50
CA ASP A 29 -9.16 17.78 0.61
C ASP A 29 -10.15 18.89 1.00
N ARG A 30 -11.27 18.58 1.68
CA ARG A 30 -12.19 19.61 2.20
C ARG A 30 -11.86 20.14 3.60
N GLN A 31 -10.91 19.53 4.31
CA GLN A 31 -10.49 20.01 5.62
C GLN A 31 -9.59 21.24 5.48
N GLY A 32 -9.47 22.03 6.55
CA GLY A 32 -8.50 23.12 6.63
C GLY A 32 -7.05 22.65 6.61
N GLU A 33 -6.12 23.55 6.28
CA GLU A 33 -4.68 23.28 6.13
C GLU A 33 -4.07 22.56 7.34
N ALA A 34 -4.41 22.96 8.56
CA ALA A 34 -3.90 22.33 9.78
C ALA A 34 -4.27 20.83 9.88
N ALA A 35 -5.51 20.48 9.53
CA ALA A 35 -5.98 19.10 9.53
C ALA A 35 -5.31 18.30 8.40
N ARG A 36 -5.21 18.88 7.19
CA ARG A 36 -4.49 18.24 6.07
C ARG A 36 -3.04 17.93 6.45
N ALA A 37 -2.33 18.88 7.05
CA ALA A 37 -0.96 18.69 7.53
C ALA A 37 -0.86 17.59 8.59
N ALA A 38 -1.82 17.53 9.52
CA ALA A 38 -1.87 16.46 10.52
C ALA A 38 -2.04 15.07 9.89
N TYR A 39 -2.89 14.92 8.86
CA TYR A 39 -3.02 13.66 8.13
C TYR A 39 -1.74 13.29 7.36
N ARG A 40 -1.08 14.27 6.72
CA ARG A 40 0.21 14.05 6.04
C ARG A 40 1.26 13.50 7.00
N ARG A 41 1.40 14.10 8.19
CA ARG A 41 2.34 13.63 9.24
C ARG A 41 2.05 12.21 9.72
N LYS A 42 0.82 11.73 9.60
CA LYS A 42 0.41 10.35 9.94
C LYS A 42 0.62 9.36 8.79
N GLY A 43 1.27 9.76 7.71
CA GLY A 43 1.55 8.89 6.58
C GLY A 43 0.37 8.68 5.64
N LEU A 44 -0.60 9.62 5.58
CA LEU A 44 -1.78 9.46 4.72
C LEU A 44 -1.41 9.18 3.26
N TYR A 45 -0.41 9.87 2.72
CA TYR A 45 0.01 9.71 1.32
C TYR A 45 1.22 8.79 1.16
N GLU A 46 1.67 8.14 2.23
CA GLU A 46 2.79 7.20 2.16
C GLU A 46 2.36 5.88 1.49
N PRO A 47 3.30 5.20 0.81
CA PRO A 47 3.07 3.87 0.28
C PRO A 47 2.72 2.86 1.38
N ARG A 48 1.87 1.90 1.03
CA ARG A 48 1.38 0.85 1.93
C ARG A 48 1.68 -0.52 1.35
N THR A 49 2.10 -1.44 2.19
CA THR A 49 2.37 -2.84 1.81
C THR A 49 1.37 -3.75 2.49
N LEU A 50 0.92 -4.79 1.78
CA LEU A 50 -0.02 -5.75 2.35
C LEU A 50 0.65 -6.50 3.51
N ARG A 51 0.07 -6.39 4.70
CA ARG A 51 0.46 -7.17 5.88
C ARG A 51 -0.29 -8.49 5.95
N ALA A 52 -1.61 -8.41 5.81
CA ALA A 52 -2.49 -9.56 5.87
C ALA A 52 -3.76 -9.29 5.06
N MET A 53 -4.39 -10.35 4.56
CA MET A 53 -5.65 -10.25 3.84
C MET A 53 -6.61 -11.36 4.28
N SER A 54 -7.85 -10.97 4.59
CA SER A 54 -8.94 -11.88 4.91
C SER A 54 -9.98 -11.90 3.79
N LYS A 55 -11.06 -12.67 3.99
CA LYS A 55 -12.22 -12.63 3.09
C LYS A 55 -12.88 -11.24 3.05
N LYS A 56 -12.77 -10.45 4.12
CA LYS A 56 -13.52 -9.21 4.35
C LYS A 56 -12.69 -7.93 4.24
N ALA A 57 -11.38 -8.00 4.46
CA ALA A 57 -10.52 -6.82 4.49
C ALA A 57 -9.06 -7.14 4.14
N ALA A 58 -8.30 -6.09 3.84
CA ALA A 58 -6.84 -6.09 3.86
C ALA A 58 -6.33 -5.18 4.99
N ILE A 59 -5.24 -5.62 5.61
CA ILE A 59 -4.46 -4.86 6.58
C ILE A 59 -3.15 -4.48 5.90
N PHE A 60 -2.76 -3.21 6.03
CA PHE A 60 -1.54 -2.70 5.44
C PHE A 60 -0.64 -2.06 6.49
N ASP A 61 0.66 -2.28 6.35
CA ASP A 61 1.68 -1.47 7.01
C ASP A 61 1.90 -0.19 6.18
N VAL A 62 2.16 0.93 6.87
CA VAL A 62 2.44 2.22 6.24
C VAL A 62 3.94 2.47 6.25
N LYS A 63 4.53 2.74 5.08
CA LYS A 63 5.98 2.95 4.95
C LYS A 63 6.47 4.07 5.87
N GLY A 64 7.45 3.78 6.72
CA GLY A 64 8.05 4.76 7.63
C GLY A 64 7.20 5.10 8.85
N HIS A 65 6.10 4.38 9.10
CA HIS A 65 5.22 4.61 10.24
C HIS A 65 4.90 3.30 10.97
N ASP A 66 4.92 3.33 12.30
CA ASP A 66 4.46 2.23 13.15
C ASP A 66 2.92 2.26 13.27
N THR A 67 2.24 2.17 12.14
CA THR A 67 0.79 2.15 12.08
C THR A 67 0.29 1.22 11.00
N THR A 68 -0.91 0.69 11.22
CA THR A 68 -1.60 -0.15 10.24
C THR A 68 -2.93 0.45 9.86
N VAL A 69 -3.31 0.25 8.60
CA VAL A 69 -4.60 0.71 8.08
C VAL A 69 -5.37 -0.46 7.48
N TRP A 70 -6.70 -0.38 7.59
CA TRP A 70 -7.61 -1.41 7.14
C TRP A 70 -8.41 -0.92 5.94
N LEU A 71 -8.55 -1.79 4.95
CA LEU A 71 -9.43 -1.58 3.81
C LEU A 71 -10.48 -2.69 3.78
N TYR A 72 -11.71 -2.35 4.13
CA TYR A 72 -12.84 -3.26 4.16
C TYR A 72 -13.57 -3.29 2.82
N TRP A 73 -13.97 -4.49 2.39
CA TRP A 73 -14.77 -4.70 1.18
C TRP A 73 -16.00 -5.59 1.41
N ASP A 74 -16.23 -6.02 2.65
CA ASP A 74 -17.41 -6.79 3.04
C ASP A 74 -18.68 -5.93 3.12
N ARG A 75 -18.53 -4.63 3.45
CA ARG A 75 -19.62 -3.65 3.60
C ARG A 75 -20.07 -3.00 2.29
N GLY A 76 -19.49 -3.35 1.15
CA GLY A 76 -19.90 -2.84 -0.15
C GLY A 76 -18.73 -2.51 -1.08
N THR A 77 -18.68 -3.22 -2.21
CA THR A 77 -17.77 -2.91 -3.33
C THR A 77 -18.49 -2.49 -4.60
N ARG A 78 -19.83 -2.43 -4.56
CA ARG A 78 -20.67 -2.12 -5.72
C ARG A 78 -20.35 -0.76 -6.36
N HIS A 79 -19.85 0.18 -5.57
CA HIS A 79 -19.50 1.53 -6.00
C HIS A 79 -17.99 1.77 -6.14
N TRP A 80 -17.17 0.72 -5.97
CA TRP A 80 -15.75 0.82 -6.24
C TRP A 80 -15.53 0.94 -7.75
N ARG A 81 -14.66 1.86 -8.15
CA ARG A 81 -14.30 2.04 -9.56
C ARG A 81 -12.86 1.65 -9.76
N PHE A 82 -12.62 0.78 -10.73
CA PHE A 82 -11.29 0.31 -11.10
C PHE A 82 -10.95 0.90 -12.47
N SER A 83 -9.80 1.57 -12.58
CA SER A 83 -9.37 2.18 -13.84
C SER A 83 -7.85 2.16 -13.93
N GLY A 84 -7.31 1.40 -14.88
CA GLY A 84 -5.86 1.28 -15.08
C GLY A 84 -5.15 0.74 -13.83
N ASP A 85 -4.29 1.57 -13.24
CA ASP A 85 -3.55 1.32 -12.00
C ASP A 85 -4.22 1.96 -10.77
N THR A 86 -5.45 2.46 -10.89
CA THR A 86 -6.16 3.15 -9.81
C THR A 86 -7.42 2.42 -9.34
N VAL A 87 -7.71 2.58 -8.05
CA VAL A 87 -8.96 2.13 -7.41
C VAL A 87 -9.56 3.29 -6.65
N THR A 88 -10.80 3.66 -6.99
CA THR A 88 -11.58 4.66 -6.26
C THR A 88 -12.53 3.95 -5.31
N VAL A 89 -12.40 4.26 -4.02
CA VAL A 89 -13.19 3.67 -2.93
C VAL A 89 -14.06 4.77 -2.30
N PRO A 90 -15.39 4.63 -2.28
CA PRO A 90 -16.25 5.58 -1.58
C PRO A 90 -16.05 5.48 -0.08
N LEU A 91 -16.02 6.63 0.59
CA LEU A 91 -16.09 6.73 2.04
C LEU A 91 -17.55 6.99 2.43
N HIS A 92 -18.14 6.05 3.14
CA HIS A 92 -19.45 6.25 3.76
C HIS A 92 -19.27 7.05 5.04
N ALA A 93 -19.02 8.36 4.92
CA ALA A 93 -19.16 9.29 6.03
C ALA A 93 -20.66 9.51 6.28
N ALA A 94 -21.13 9.33 7.52
CA ALA A 94 -22.55 9.40 7.87
C ALA A 94 -23.18 10.80 7.67
N LEU A 95 -22.37 11.84 7.47
CA LEU A 95 -22.79 13.22 7.23
C LEU A 95 -21.87 13.89 6.20
N GLY A 96 -22.47 14.46 5.14
CA GLY A 96 -21.79 15.26 4.12
C GLY A 96 -21.81 14.68 2.70
N PRO A 97 -21.24 15.40 1.72
CA PRO A 97 -21.09 14.91 0.35
C PRO A 97 -20.35 13.57 0.31
N PRO A 98 -20.68 12.68 -0.65
CA PRO A 98 -20.03 11.39 -0.77
C PRO A 98 -18.54 11.58 -1.05
N ASP A 99 -17.70 11.16 -0.11
CA ASP A 99 -16.26 11.22 -0.28
C ASP A 99 -15.71 9.99 -0.98
N THR A 100 -14.50 10.13 -1.50
CA THR A 100 -13.76 9.03 -2.07
C THR A 100 -12.28 9.10 -1.69
N VAL A 101 -11.67 7.92 -1.63
CA VAL A 101 -10.22 7.76 -1.63
C VAL A 101 -9.83 7.13 -2.94
N VAL A 102 -8.91 7.77 -3.65
CA VAL A 102 -8.31 7.22 -4.87
C VAL A 102 -6.94 6.65 -4.49
N TYR A 103 -6.78 5.36 -4.71
CA TYR A 103 -5.53 4.66 -4.55
C TYR A 103 -4.86 4.42 -5.89
N ARG A 104 -3.54 4.60 -5.94
CA ARG A 104 -2.67 4.10 -6.99
C ARG A 104 -2.02 2.80 -6.56
N CYS A 105 -2.02 1.84 -7.48
CA CYS A 105 -1.53 0.48 -7.30
C CYS A 105 -0.29 0.27 -8.16
N SER A 106 0.86 0.02 -7.54
CA SER A 106 2.11 -0.19 -8.26
C SER A 106 2.80 -1.49 -7.84
N LEU A 107 3.58 -2.03 -8.77
CA LEU A 107 4.55 -3.09 -8.52
C LEU A 107 5.95 -2.47 -8.61
N PRO A 108 6.95 -3.04 -7.92
CA PRO A 108 8.33 -2.62 -8.11
C PRO A 108 8.67 -2.73 -9.59
N SER A 109 9.31 -1.72 -10.13
CA SER A 109 9.83 -1.80 -11.50
C SER A 109 10.92 -2.86 -11.55
N LEU A 110 11.09 -3.53 -12.69
CA LEU A 110 12.11 -4.58 -12.88
C LEU A 110 13.52 -4.09 -12.51
N SER A 111 13.79 -2.78 -12.58
CA SER A 111 15.04 -2.15 -12.15
C SER A 111 15.27 -2.20 -10.63
N GLU A 112 14.22 -2.19 -9.80
CA GLU A 112 14.35 -2.26 -8.34
C GLU A 112 14.56 -3.70 -7.83
N GLN A 113 14.02 -4.69 -8.55
CA GLN A 113 14.21 -6.11 -8.23
C GLN A 113 15.66 -6.57 -8.40
N GLY A 114 16.39 -6.00 -9.37
CA GLY A 114 17.83 -6.26 -9.56
C GLY A 114 18.72 -5.70 -8.44
N ARG A 115 18.28 -4.62 -7.77
CA ARG A 115 19.03 -3.99 -6.67
C ARG A 115 18.87 -4.75 -5.36
N GLN A 116 17.66 -5.23 -5.06
CA GLN A 116 17.39 -6.01 -3.84
C GLN A 116 18.03 -7.41 -3.84
N ARG A 117 18.16 -8.06 -5.00
CA ARG A 117 18.84 -9.36 -5.10
C ARG A 117 20.35 -9.31 -4.84
N ARG A 118 20.99 -8.15 -5.03
CA ARG A 118 22.44 -7.99 -4.78
C ARG A 118 22.77 -7.64 -3.32
N SER A 119 21.80 -7.16 -2.54
CA SER A 119 22.03 -6.79 -1.14
C SER A 119 22.05 -7.96 -0.15
N THR A 120 21.75 -9.19 -0.58
CA THR A 120 21.79 -10.40 0.26
C THR A 120 22.97 -11.34 -0.04
N ALA A 121 23.91 -10.94 -0.90
CA ALA A 121 25.11 -11.72 -1.21
C ALA A 121 26.37 -11.07 -0.62
N LYS A 122 26.51 -11.15 0.70
CA LYS A 122 27.74 -10.89 1.48
C LYS A 122 27.51 -11.58 2.83
N GLN A 123 28.22 -12.59 3.31
CA GLN A 123 29.51 -13.23 3.03
C GLN A 123 29.44 -14.57 3.80
N PRO A 124 29.93 -15.73 3.32
CA PRO A 124 30.27 -16.82 4.23
C PRO A 124 31.63 -16.49 4.88
N ASP A 125 31.65 -16.58 6.20
CA ASP A 125 32.84 -16.61 7.05
C ASP A 125 33.87 -17.61 6.52
N ASP A 126 35.10 -17.14 6.32
CA ASP A 126 36.26 -18.02 6.19
C ASP A 126 37.44 -17.38 6.94
N GLU A 127 37.34 -17.39 8.27
CA GLU A 127 38.48 -17.16 9.16
C GLU A 127 38.58 -18.33 10.14
N ALA A 128 39.02 -19.47 9.61
CA ALA A 128 39.58 -20.55 10.41
C ALA A 128 40.77 -21.16 9.68
N ARG A 129 41.98 -20.78 10.13
CA ARG A 129 43.24 -21.54 10.22
C ARG A 129 44.43 -20.79 9.65
N LEU A 130 45.37 -20.48 10.54
CA LEU A 130 46.80 -20.63 10.24
C LEU A 130 47.47 -21.48 11.34
N PRO A 131 48.51 -22.25 10.98
CA PRO A 131 48.97 -23.43 11.71
C PRO A 131 50.09 -23.09 12.70
N GLY A 132 50.38 -24.04 13.60
CA GLY A 132 51.45 -23.93 14.59
C GLY A 132 52.86 -23.93 14.00
N LEU A 133 53.75 -23.25 14.71
CA LEU A 133 55.11 -23.65 15.06
C LEU A 133 55.49 -22.90 16.35
#